data_AF-A0AAV6XD92-F1
#
_entry.id   AF-A0AAV6XD92-F1
#
_cell.length_a   1.000
_cell.length_b   1.000
_cell.length_c   1.000
_cell.angle_alpha   90.00
_cell.angle_beta   90.00
_cell.angle_gamma   90.00
#
_symmetry.space_group_name_H-M   'P 1'
#
loop_
_entity.id
_entity.type
_entity.pdbx_description
1 polymer ?
#
loop_
_entity_poly.entity_id
_entity_poly.type
_entity_poly.pdbx_seq_one_letter_code
_entity_poly.pdbx_strand_id
1 'polypeptide(L)'
;MDKEEKKTSCKKEKSNNLPPKRAASGGAASFNLQTVPSSFGIAFDIDGVILRGRIPIGNSRRALRRLYDDESGALKIPFLFLTNGGGIPESRRAFELSDLLGVKVLPSQVLQGHSPFKTLLKRYENEFIIATGKGEPAVVMSEYGFKKVISLDEYASYFDNIDPVAQYKRWTTMQELSCSRNSEKIVSSPSDFSQKVKAAFVISDPVDWGRDIQVLCDILTSGGVPGEKNGHQPPLYFAADDLQYQAAFPSERLGMGAFRIALESVFNRIHDKPPPPSPLSWCRIHDKPLEYTSFGKPNPFVFKNAETILGHLVQSLCPGNARTENGDLALPSFKTLYMIGDNPFVDVKGAQQAGYPWFSILTRTGVFRQRENHTQYPADVEETVEKVKQELEQCHLIAGIAYKGLTVKQFQDLRTQLPDTTNLLVAKNTLVLKAIEGTKWEALKPCMKGMNAWLFVHSEEIPAALKPYRTFQKEKKLEENDFTGAVFEGKFYGPDEFKALENLPTRAEIYAQLLGSLKGPASAVVGTIQAPARDLVMVLKAYCKKLEEEEGAAQ
;
A
#
# COMPACT_ATOMS: atom_id res chain seq x y z
N MET A 1 -49.08 65.17 -6.91
CA MET A 1 -48.29 65.07 -8.16
C MET A 1 -47.82 63.62 -8.22
N ASP A 2 -48.77 62.70 -8.39
CA ASP A 2 -49.21 62.07 -9.68
C ASP A 2 -48.29 60.90 -10.04
N LYS A 3 -48.73 59.71 -10.46
CA LYS A 3 -50.00 58.94 -10.47
C LYS A 3 -49.65 57.56 -11.10
N GLU A 4 -50.58 56.60 -11.03
CA GLU A 4 -50.59 55.18 -11.52
C GLU A 4 -50.30 54.14 -10.40
N GLU A 5 -51.27 53.62 -9.63
CA GLU A 5 -52.55 52.89 -9.89
C GLU A 5 -52.36 51.51 -10.56
N LYS A 6 -52.53 50.36 -9.87
CA LYS A 6 -53.81 49.65 -9.58
C LYS A 6 -53.57 48.47 -8.60
N LYS A 7 -54.30 48.37 -7.46
CA LYS A 7 -55.54 47.59 -7.20
C LYS A 7 -55.36 46.05 -7.27
N THR A 8 -55.78 45.17 -6.34
CA THR A 8 -56.55 45.26 -5.09
C THR A 8 -56.58 43.89 -4.36
N SER A 9 -56.83 43.96 -3.05
CA SER A 9 -57.63 43.10 -2.16
C SER A 9 -57.40 41.59 -1.96
N CYS A 10 -57.22 41.33 -0.66
CA CYS A 10 -57.39 40.10 0.09
C CYS A 10 -58.89 39.70 0.25
N LYS A 11 -59.21 38.38 0.29
CA LYS A 11 -59.93 37.69 1.40
C LYS A 11 -60.48 36.29 1.04
N LYS A 12 -60.24 35.37 1.99
CA LYS A 12 -61.09 34.27 2.51
C LYS A 12 -61.58 33.17 1.55
N GLU A 13 -61.30 31.91 1.92
CA GLU A 13 -62.33 31.04 2.55
C GLU A 13 -61.71 29.78 3.20
N LYS A 14 -62.13 29.52 4.44
CA LYS A 14 -62.10 28.21 5.10
C LYS A 14 -63.56 27.84 5.35
N SER A 15 -64.01 26.66 4.93
CA SER A 15 -65.02 25.90 5.69
C SER A 15 -64.96 24.41 5.35
N ASN A 16 -64.93 23.61 6.41
CA ASN A 16 -64.95 22.16 6.47
C ASN A 16 -66.25 21.53 5.94
N ASN A 17 -66.19 20.26 5.54
CA ASN A 17 -67.24 19.27 5.85
C ASN A 17 -66.66 17.82 5.91
N LEU A 18 -67.28 17.03 6.80
CA LEU A 18 -66.80 15.86 7.56
C LEU A 18 -66.98 14.47 6.84
N PRO A 19 -66.60 13.30 7.46
CA PRO A 19 -66.07 12.05 6.87
C PRO A 19 -67.16 10.92 6.76
N PRO A 20 -66.91 9.57 6.77
CA PRO A 20 -65.69 8.73 6.66
C PRO A 20 -65.83 7.52 5.67
N LYS A 21 -64.76 6.74 5.43
CA LYS A 21 -64.78 5.24 5.52
C LYS A 21 -63.41 4.58 5.30
N ARG A 22 -63.27 3.41 5.95
CA ARG A 22 -62.08 2.61 6.25
C ARG A 22 -61.39 1.94 5.04
N ALA A 23 -60.07 1.89 5.15
CA ALA A 23 -59.10 0.82 4.85
C ALA A 23 -59.35 -0.18 3.71
N ALA A 24 -58.38 -0.23 2.78
CA ALA A 24 -57.91 -1.47 2.18
C ALA A 24 -56.38 -1.45 2.15
N SER A 25 -55.80 -2.46 2.79
CA SER A 25 -54.38 -2.77 2.89
C SER A 25 -53.77 -3.16 1.55
N GLY A 26 -52.67 -2.51 1.16
CA GLY A 26 -51.75 -2.98 0.12
C GLY A 26 -50.33 -2.68 0.58
N GLY A 27 -49.60 -3.72 0.96
CA GLY A 27 -48.26 -3.60 1.55
C GLY A 27 -47.26 -2.98 0.58
N ALA A 28 -46.75 -1.80 0.91
CA ALA A 28 -45.50 -1.31 0.35
C ALA A 28 -44.37 -1.93 1.18
N ALA A 29 -43.66 -2.89 0.58
CA ALA A 29 -42.41 -3.38 1.12
C ALA A 29 -41.45 -2.18 1.27
N SER A 30 -41.24 -1.76 2.50
CA SER A 30 -40.15 -0.86 2.87
C SER A 30 -38.83 -1.56 2.54
N PHE A 31 -38.21 -1.15 1.43
CA PHE A 31 -36.84 -1.52 1.10
C PHE A 31 -35.92 -0.96 2.18
N ASN A 32 -35.57 -1.78 3.17
CA ASN A 32 -34.42 -1.55 4.03
C ASN A 32 -33.17 -1.59 3.14
N LEU A 33 -32.53 -0.43 2.90
CA LEU A 33 -31.15 -0.41 2.43
C LEU A 33 -30.28 -1.00 3.54
N GLN A 34 -30.08 -2.32 3.52
CA GLN A 34 -28.96 -2.94 4.24
C GLN A 34 -27.68 -2.49 3.54
N THR A 35 -26.95 -1.57 4.16
CA THR A 35 -25.60 -1.18 3.75
C THR A 35 -24.70 -2.40 3.85
N VAL A 36 -24.42 -3.02 2.70
CA VAL A 36 -23.44 -4.12 2.60
C VAL A 36 -22.11 -3.61 3.16
N PRO A 37 -21.50 -4.27 4.16
CA PRO A 37 -20.23 -3.83 4.71
C PRO A 37 -19.19 -3.74 3.60
N SER A 38 -18.47 -2.62 3.55
CA SER A 38 -17.45 -2.38 2.53
C SER A 38 -16.45 -3.54 2.52
N SER A 39 -16.25 -4.16 1.35
CA SER A 39 -15.29 -5.26 1.21
C SER A 39 -13.83 -4.80 1.30
N PHE A 40 -13.60 -3.47 1.39
CA PHE A 40 -12.28 -2.88 1.47
C PHE A 40 -12.20 -1.69 2.43
N GLY A 41 -10.99 -1.38 2.87
CA GLY A 41 -10.67 -0.22 3.71
C GLY A 41 -9.37 0.47 3.28
N ILE A 42 -9.11 1.65 3.84
CA ILE A 42 -7.97 2.49 3.45
C ILE A 42 -7.21 2.99 4.67
N ALA A 43 -5.88 2.89 4.65
CA ALA A 43 -4.99 3.58 5.56
C ALA A 43 -4.20 4.63 4.78
N PHE A 44 -4.22 5.88 5.24
CA PHE A 44 -3.47 6.97 4.65
C PHE A 44 -2.27 7.31 5.53
N ASP A 45 -1.07 7.34 4.96
CA ASP A 45 -0.03 8.17 5.55
C ASP A 45 -0.45 9.65 5.48
N ILE A 46 0.15 10.49 6.34
CA ILE A 46 -0.21 11.91 6.43
C ILE A 46 0.80 12.78 5.67
N ASP A 47 2.08 12.70 6.05
CA ASP A 47 3.10 13.65 5.64
C ASP A 47 3.66 13.28 4.27
N GLY A 48 3.40 14.11 3.26
CA GLY A 48 3.76 13.79 1.88
C GLY A 48 2.65 13.11 1.08
N VAL A 49 1.57 12.68 1.73
CA VAL A 49 0.38 12.09 1.08
C VAL A 49 -0.83 13.04 1.16
N ILE A 50 -1.27 13.38 2.38
CA ILE A 50 -2.47 14.17 2.62
C ILE A 50 -2.10 15.63 2.90
N LEU A 51 -1.05 15.85 3.68
CA LEU A 51 -0.55 17.15 4.11
C LEU A 51 0.94 17.30 3.79
N ARG A 52 1.37 18.53 3.56
CA ARG A 52 2.78 18.94 3.61
C ARG A 52 2.91 19.99 4.70
N GLY A 53 3.38 19.57 5.88
CA GLY A 53 3.26 20.38 7.09
C GLY A 53 1.79 20.60 7.46
N ARG A 54 1.30 21.85 7.39
CA ARG A 54 -0.10 22.20 7.66
C ARG A 54 -0.94 22.42 6.39
N ILE A 55 -0.36 22.23 5.21
CA ILE A 55 -1.02 22.55 3.94
C ILE A 55 -1.50 21.25 3.27
N PRO A 56 -2.79 21.11 2.98
CA PRO A 56 -3.31 19.98 2.21
C PRO A 56 -2.67 19.88 0.82
N ILE A 57 -2.24 18.68 0.46
CA ILE A 57 -1.59 18.41 -0.83
C ILE A 57 -2.65 18.25 -1.92
N GLY A 58 -2.55 19.06 -2.97
CA GLY A 58 -3.36 18.93 -4.19
C GLY A 58 -4.86 18.83 -3.89
N ASN A 59 -5.49 17.76 -4.35
CA ASN A 59 -6.93 17.50 -4.17
C ASN A 59 -7.25 16.62 -2.96
N SER A 60 -6.37 16.50 -1.95
CA SER A 60 -6.57 15.60 -0.81
C SER A 60 -7.88 15.86 -0.06
N ARG A 61 -8.26 17.12 0.15
CA ARG A 61 -9.58 17.51 0.70
C ARG A 61 -10.75 16.90 -0.07
N ARG A 62 -10.72 17.02 -1.40
CA ARG A 62 -11.77 16.51 -2.29
C ARG A 62 -11.77 14.97 -2.32
N ALA A 63 -10.59 14.35 -2.29
CA ALA A 63 -10.46 12.91 -2.25
C ALA A 63 -11.07 12.32 -0.97
N LEU A 64 -10.74 12.90 0.19
CA LEU A 64 -11.29 12.45 1.47
C LEU A 64 -12.79 12.71 1.59
N ARG A 65 -13.30 13.84 1.08
CA ARG A 65 -14.75 14.10 1.07
C ARG A 65 -15.56 13.02 0.36
N ARG A 66 -15.01 12.41 -0.70
CA ARG A 66 -15.66 11.29 -1.42
C ARG A 66 -15.78 10.00 -0.60
N LEU A 67 -15.08 9.90 0.53
CA LEU A 67 -15.18 8.78 1.45
C LEU A 67 -16.35 8.95 2.43
N TYR A 68 -16.99 10.12 2.43
CA TYR A 68 -18.20 10.42 3.18
C TYR A 68 -19.41 10.45 2.24
N ASP A 69 -20.58 10.25 2.82
CA ASP A 69 -21.85 10.46 2.16
C ASP A 69 -22.22 11.96 2.19
N ASP A 70 -22.56 12.53 1.03
CA ASP A 70 -22.80 13.97 0.89
C ASP A 70 -24.05 14.45 1.64
N GLU A 71 -25.05 13.58 1.83
CA GLU A 71 -26.32 13.93 2.49
C GLU A 71 -26.25 13.77 4.01
N SER A 72 -25.76 12.62 4.47
CA SER A 72 -25.72 12.28 5.90
C SER A 72 -24.44 12.75 6.60
N GLY A 73 -23.37 13.06 5.85
CA GLY A 73 -22.04 13.31 6.40
C GLY A 73 -21.43 12.08 7.09
N ALA A 74 -22.06 10.92 6.96
CA ALA A 74 -21.60 9.67 7.54
C ALA A 74 -20.43 9.09 6.73
N LEU A 75 -19.57 8.34 7.40
CA LEU A 75 -18.44 7.69 6.75
C LEU A 75 -18.96 6.54 5.86
N LYS A 76 -18.73 6.65 4.55
CA LYS A 76 -19.18 5.67 3.55
C LYS A 76 -18.15 4.57 3.31
N ILE A 77 -16.87 4.93 3.29
CA ILE A 77 -15.75 3.98 3.11
C ILE A 77 -14.89 4.01 4.38
N PRO A 78 -14.66 2.87 5.04
CA PRO A 78 -13.84 2.84 6.24
C PRO A 78 -12.40 3.23 5.91
N PHE A 79 -11.91 4.27 6.58
CA PHE A 79 -10.52 4.66 6.49
C PHE A 79 -9.96 5.16 7.82
N LEU A 80 -8.65 5.12 7.92
CA LEU A 80 -7.89 5.75 9.00
C LEU A 80 -6.62 6.41 8.47
N PHE A 81 -6.02 7.25 9.30
CA PHE A 81 -4.68 7.79 9.13
C PHE A 81 -3.68 6.93 9.90
N LEU A 82 -2.61 6.51 9.23
CA LEU A 82 -1.54 5.69 9.78
C LEU A 82 -0.20 6.40 9.56
N THR A 83 0.25 7.14 10.57
CA THR A 83 1.47 7.95 10.50
C THR A 83 2.50 7.50 11.54
N ASN A 84 3.78 7.60 11.18
CA ASN A 84 4.88 7.47 12.13
C ASN A 84 5.14 8.76 12.91
N GLY A 85 4.56 9.89 12.45
CA GLY A 85 4.56 11.15 13.18
C GLY A 85 3.75 11.06 14.48
N GLY A 86 3.97 12.03 15.36
CA GLY A 86 3.49 11.95 16.73
C GLY A 86 3.70 13.22 17.55
N GLY A 87 3.40 13.09 18.84
CA GLY A 87 3.76 14.07 19.86
C GLY A 87 2.58 14.78 20.52
N ILE A 88 1.36 14.56 20.04
CA ILE A 88 0.14 15.04 20.68
C ILE A 88 -0.89 13.92 20.72
N PRO A 89 -1.90 14.00 21.61
CA PRO A 89 -2.95 12.99 21.66
C PRO A 89 -3.72 12.84 20.34
N GLU A 90 -4.17 11.62 20.02
CA GLU A 90 -4.93 11.34 18.80
C GLU A 90 -6.21 12.18 18.71
N SER A 91 -6.82 12.51 19.85
CA SER A 91 -7.99 13.39 19.95
C SER A 91 -7.72 14.78 19.38
N ARG A 92 -6.59 15.37 19.76
CA ARG A 92 -6.15 16.68 19.27
C ARG A 92 -5.72 16.60 17.81
N ARG A 93 -5.00 15.54 17.42
CA ARG A 93 -4.59 15.36 16.03
C ARG A 93 -5.78 15.18 15.09
N ALA A 94 -6.81 14.44 15.51
CA ALA A 94 -8.06 14.29 14.77
C ALA A 94 -8.79 15.64 14.59
N PHE A 95 -8.80 16.48 15.63
CA PHE A 95 -9.34 17.84 15.53
C PHE A 95 -8.58 18.69 14.51
N GLU A 96 -7.24 18.72 14.57
CA GLU A 96 -6.41 19.44 13.59
C GLU A 96 -6.65 18.95 12.16
N LEU A 97 -6.69 17.63 11.96
CA LEU A 97 -6.96 17.05 10.65
C LEU A 97 -8.36 17.41 10.15
N SER A 98 -9.35 17.44 11.03
CA SER A 98 -10.72 17.82 10.67
C SER A 98 -10.80 19.24 10.13
N ASP A 99 -10.15 20.19 10.83
CA ASP A 99 -10.09 21.60 10.43
C ASP A 99 -9.34 21.78 9.11
N LEU A 100 -8.14 21.19 9.01
CA LEU A 100 -7.30 21.32 7.81
C LEU A 100 -7.93 20.68 6.56
N LEU A 101 -8.70 19.61 6.72
CA LEU A 101 -9.24 18.82 5.60
C LEU A 101 -10.70 19.15 5.28
N GLY A 102 -11.41 19.80 6.22
CA GLY A 102 -12.83 20.13 6.07
C GLY A 102 -13.72 18.89 6.02
N VAL A 103 -13.36 17.84 6.77
CA VAL A 103 -14.12 16.60 6.96
C VAL A 103 -14.06 16.19 8.42
N LYS A 104 -15.04 15.45 8.94
CA LYS A 104 -15.04 15.01 10.34
C LYS A 104 -14.14 13.79 10.53
N VAL A 105 -12.99 13.97 11.16
CA VAL A 105 -12.06 12.89 11.54
C VAL A 105 -12.26 12.53 13.00
N LEU A 106 -12.52 11.25 13.27
CA LEU A 106 -12.64 10.74 14.65
C LEU A 106 -11.26 10.41 15.24
N PRO A 107 -11.07 10.52 16.58
CA PRO A 107 -9.84 10.07 17.23
C PRO A 107 -9.48 8.61 16.94
N SER A 108 -10.49 7.74 16.81
CA SER A 108 -10.30 6.32 16.43
C SER A 108 -9.81 6.12 14.99
N GLN A 109 -9.91 7.13 14.14
CA GLN A 109 -9.36 7.11 12.78
C GLN A 109 -7.91 7.60 12.73
N VAL A 110 -7.29 7.96 13.84
CA VAL A 110 -5.90 8.46 13.87
C VAL A 110 -5.03 7.46 14.60
N LEU A 111 -4.03 6.92 13.90
CA LEU A 111 -2.97 6.10 14.47
C LEU A 111 -1.63 6.80 14.25
N GLN A 112 -1.00 7.16 15.35
CA GLN A 112 0.31 7.81 15.39
C GLN A 112 1.38 6.80 15.80
N GLY A 113 2.66 7.15 15.62
CA GLY A 113 3.77 6.23 15.92
C GLY A 113 3.75 5.71 17.36
N HIS A 114 3.25 6.52 18.29
CA HIS A 114 3.13 6.16 19.72
C HIS A 114 1.86 5.39 20.08
N SER A 115 0.85 5.30 19.20
CA SER A 115 -0.41 4.57 19.50
C SER A 115 -0.21 3.12 19.95
N PRO A 116 0.77 2.34 19.43
CA PRO A 116 1.08 0.99 19.93
C PRO A 116 1.52 0.93 21.40
N PHE A 117 1.99 2.04 22.01
CA PHE A 117 2.40 2.04 23.41
C PHE A 117 1.24 1.72 24.38
N LYS A 118 -0.02 1.86 23.97
CA LYS A 118 -1.20 1.37 24.71
C LYS A 118 -1.07 -0.10 25.10
N THR A 119 -0.39 -0.91 24.29
CA THR A 119 -0.16 -2.34 24.56
C THR A 119 0.80 -2.59 25.73
N LEU A 120 1.66 -1.62 26.04
CA LEU A 120 2.63 -1.68 27.14
C LEU A 120 2.05 -1.18 28.47
N LEU A 121 0.81 -0.69 28.47
CA LEU A 121 0.14 -0.18 29.67
C LEU A 121 0.12 -1.23 30.78
N LYS A 122 -0.28 -2.47 30.48
CA LYS A 122 -0.33 -3.56 31.47
C LYS A 122 1.00 -3.79 32.20
N ARG A 123 2.13 -3.46 31.55
CA ARG A 123 3.47 -3.64 32.11
C ARG A 123 3.93 -2.43 32.93
N TYR A 124 3.56 -1.22 32.56
CA TYR A 124 4.10 0.00 33.17
C TYR A 124 3.05 0.98 33.72
N GLU A 125 1.78 0.57 33.87
CA GLU A 125 0.67 1.44 34.31
C GLU A 125 1.02 2.26 35.57
N ASN A 126 1.63 1.62 36.57
CA ASN A 126 1.98 2.22 37.86
C ASN A 126 3.50 2.41 38.05
N GLU A 127 4.28 2.14 37.01
CA GLU A 127 5.74 2.25 37.04
C GLU A 127 6.18 3.65 36.64
N PHE A 128 7.27 4.13 37.22
CA PHE A 128 7.82 5.44 36.90
C PHE A 128 8.52 5.40 35.53
N ILE A 129 7.99 6.13 34.55
CA ILE A 129 8.47 6.15 33.17
C ILE A 129 8.74 7.58 32.69
N ILE A 130 9.64 7.70 31.73
CA ILE A 130 9.95 8.98 31.08
C ILE A 130 9.47 8.96 29.64
N ALA A 131 8.90 10.09 29.22
CA ALA A 131 8.43 10.32 27.86
C ALA A 131 9.17 11.51 27.22
N THR A 132 9.69 11.35 26.01
CA THR A 132 10.43 12.41 25.29
C THR A 132 9.94 12.56 23.84
N GLY A 133 10.19 13.72 23.26
CA GLY A 133 9.74 14.10 21.92
C GLY A 133 9.06 15.48 21.89
N LYS A 134 8.88 16.04 20.69
CA LYS A 134 8.10 17.26 20.47
C LYS A 134 6.64 17.12 20.93
N GLY A 135 6.02 18.26 21.25
CA GLY A 135 4.62 18.34 21.65
C GLY A 135 4.42 18.09 23.15
N GLU A 136 3.52 17.18 23.49
CA GLU A 136 3.07 16.85 24.85
C GLU A 136 3.25 15.35 25.14
N PRO A 137 4.51 14.84 25.16
CA PRO A 137 4.77 13.40 25.28
C PRO A 137 4.20 12.79 26.58
N ALA A 138 4.30 13.49 27.71
CA ALA A 138 3.72 13.01 28.97
C ALA A 138 2.19 12.91 28.92
N VAL A 139 1.51 13.91 28.35
CA VAL A 139 0.04 13.94 28.22
C VAL A 139 -0.46 12.77 27.37
N VAL A 140 0.22 12.48 26.26
CA VAL A 140 -0.09 11.32 25.41
C VAL A 140 -0.10 10.03 26.23
N MET A 141 0.94 9.79 27.03
CA MET A 141 1.04 8.59 27.86
C MET A 141 0.00 8.60 28.99
N SER A 142 -0.25 9.74 29.63
CA SER A 142 -1.30 9.84 30.65
C SER A 142 -2.68 9.51 30.09
N GLU A 143 -3.02 9.96 28.87
CA GLU A 143 -4.29 9.60 28.21
C GLU A 143 -4.38 8.10 27.87
N TYR A 144 -3.24 7.43 27.67
CA TYR A 144 -3.21 5.96 27.52
C TYR A 144 -3.39 5.23 28.84
N GLY A 145 -3.32 5.94 29.98
CA GLY A 145 -3.53 5.40 31.32
C GLY A 145 -2.25 5.19 32.13
N PHE A 146 -1.08 5.60 31.63
CA PHE A 146 0.16 5.54 32.43
C PHE A 146 0.09 6.59 33.54
N LYS A 147 0.12 6.13 34.80
CA LYS A 147 -0.14 6.99 35.97
C LYS A 147 1.06 7.76 36.46
N LYS A 148 2.27 7.24 36.24
CA LYS A 148 3.54 7.83 36.72
C LYS A 148 4.47 8.15 35.54
N VAL A 149 4.04 9.09 34.72
CA VAL A 149 4.81 9.58 33.57
C VAL A 149 5.13 11.05 33.72
N ILE A 150 6.37 11.41 33.39
CA ILE A 150 6.81 12.81 33.25
C ILE A 150 7.54 12.98 31.92
N SER A 151 7.64 14.21 31.42
CA SER A 151 8.47 14.47 30.26
C SER A 151 9.96 14.43 30.63
N LEU A 152 10.82 14.16 29.65
CA LEU A 152 12.26 14.23 29.85
C LEU A 152 12.72 15.66 30.19
N ASP A 153 12.04 16.68 29.66
CA ASP A 153 12.28 18.10 29.96
C ASP A 153 12.00 18.41 31.42
N GLU A 154 10.84 17.96 31.91
CA GLU A 154 10.51 18.09 33.32
C GLU A 154 11.49 17.28 34.18
N TYR A 155 11.82 16.04 33.78
CA TYR A 155 12.79 15.21 34.48
C TYR A 155 14.15 15.88 34.63
N ALA A 156 14.69 16.43 33.54
CA ALA A 156 15.98 17.10 33.53
C ALA A 156 15.98 18.35 34.44
N SER A 157 14.84 19.03 34.58
CA SER A 157 14.73 20.23 35.43
C SER A 157 14.95 19.96 36.92
N TYR A 158 14.86 18.71 37.36
CA TYR A 158 15.09 18.33 38.76
C TYR A 158 16.58 18.13 39.11
N PHE A 159 17.48 18.17 38.12
CA PHE A 159 18.91 17.95 38.30
C PHE A 159 19.71 19.18 37.90
N ASP A 160 20.43 19.75 38.87
CA ASP A 160 21.36 20.84 38.61
C ASP A 160 22.48 20.39 37.66
N ASN A 161 22.76 21.19 36.63
CA ASN A 161 23.84 20.97 35.66
C ASN A 161 23.79 19.67 34.84
N ILE A 162 22.66 18.93 34.81
CA ILE A 162 22.50 17.74 33.96
C ILE A 162 22.61 18.07 32.46
N ASP A 163 22.30 19.33 32.11
CA ASP A 163 22.51 19.91 30.79
C ASP A 163 23.47 21.12 30.93
N PRO A 164 24.79 20.92 30.77
CA PRO A 164 25.79 21.97 30.97
C PRO A 164 25.65 23.17 30.03
N VAL A 165 24.93 23.00 28.92
CA VAL A 165 24.70 24.04 27.92
C VAL A 165 23.31 24.66 28.02
N ALA A 166 22.52 24.31 29.05
CA ALA A 166 21.17 24.85 29.28
C ALA A 166 21.15 26.39 29.28
N GLN A 167 22.16 27.03 29.86
CA GLN A 167 22.30 28.49 29.91
C GLN A 167 22.36 29.17 28.53
N TYR A 168 22.72 28.44 27.47
CA TYR A 168 22.78 28.97 26.10
C TYR A 168 21.47 28.74 25.32
N LYS A 169 20.51 28.01 25.90
CA LYS A 169 19.23 27.69 25.27
C LYS A 169 18.24 28.81 25.58
N ARG A 170 17.80 29.51 24.54
CA ARG A 170 16.88 30.66 24.65
C ARG A 170 15.42 30.27 24.35
N TRP A 171 15.16 29.01 24.04
CA TRP A 171 13.84 28.47 23.78
C TRP A 171 13.43 27.57 24.94
N THR A 172 12.16 27.62 25.30
CA THR A 172 11.51 26.63 26.16
C THR A 172 10.66 25.71 25.29
N THR A 173 10.74 24.41 25.52
CA THR A 173 9.75 23.48 24.96
C THR A 173 8.37 23.91 25.49
N MET A 174 7.33 23.90 24.64
CA MET A 174 6.00 24.49 24.90
C MET A 174 5.24 23.99 26.17
N GLN A 175 5.85 23.20 27.04
CA GLN A 175 5.24 22.68 28.27
C GLN A 175 5.01 23.74 29.36
N GLU A 176 5.73 24.86 29.39
CA GLU A 176 5.50 25.86 30.46
C GLU A 176 4.16 26.60 30.36
N LEU A 177 3.56 26.70 29.16
CA LEU A 177 2.32 27.48 28.97
C LEU A 177 1.03 26.76 29.39
N SER A 178 1.03 25.43 29.55
CA SER A 178 -0.15 24.67 30.01
C SER A 178 -0.05 24.21 31.46
N CYS A 179 1.16 24.19 32.04
CA CYS A 179 1.40 23.76 33.43
C CYS A 179 1.41 24.91 34.44
N SER A 180 0.62 25.96 34.21
CA SER A 180 0.34 26.98 35.22
C SER A 180 -1.16 27.23 35.27
N ARG A 181 -1.90 26.32 35.95
CA ARG A 181 -3.03 26.71 36.81
C ARG A 181 -3.67 25.62 37.66
N ASN A 182 -3.50 24.30 37.44
CA ASN A 182 -4.26 23.31 38.25
C ASN A 182 -3.67 21.89 38.43
N SER A 183 -2.42 21.59 38.04
CA SER A 183 -1.81 20.32 38.46
C SER A 183 -1.08 20.52 39.79
N GLU A 184 -1.54 19.87 40.86
CA GLU A 184 -0.68 19.60 42.02
C GLU A 184 0.66 19.10 41.47
N LYS A 185 1.76 19.80 41.77
CA LYS A 185 3.10 19.33 41.40
C LYS A 185 3.22 17.92 41.98
N ILE A 186 3.27 16.91 41.11
CA ILE A 186 3.41 15.50 41.52
C ILE A 186 4.69 15.33 42.36
N VAL A 187 5.67 16.24 42.21
CA VAL A 187 6.97 16.20 42.88
C VAL A 187 7.39 17.60 43.33
N SER A 188 7.83 17.73 44.58
CA SER A 188 8.20 19.02 45.20
C SER A 188 9.71 19.17 45.44
N SER A 189 10.53 18.12 45.30
CA SER A 189 11.98 18.15 45.60
C SER A 189 12.79 17.09 44.81
N PRO A 190 14.07 17.37 44.46
CA PRO A 190 15.02 16.37 43.91
C PRO A 190 15.21 15.13 44.79
N SER A 191 14.96 15.24 46.11
CA SER A 191 15.07 14.13 47.06
C SER A 191 13.95 13.08 46.92
N ASP A 192 12.88 13.36 46.18
CA ASP A 192 11.80 12.40 45.90
C ASP A 192 12.14 11.45 44.74
N PHE A 193 13.26 11.68 44.02
CA PHE A 193 13.77 10.82 42.93
C PHE A 193 14.42 9.52 43.42
N SER A 194 13.93 8.95 44.52
CA SER A 194 14.21 7.55 44.87
C SER A 194 13.61 6.56 43.86
N GLN A 195 12.68 7.00 42.99
CA GLN A 195 12.03 6.13 42.02
C GLN A 195 12.87 5.98 40.75
N LYS A 196 13.52 4.83 40.64
CA LYS A 196 14.23 4.35 39.45
C LYS A 196 13.31 4.34 38.21
N VAL A 197 13.72 5.06 37.16
CA VAL A 197 13.06 5.05 35.85
C VAL A 197 13.05 3.62 35.31
N LYS A 198 11.85 3.10 35.07
CA LYS A 198 11.64 1.71 34.65
C LYS A 198 11.63 1.52 33.15
N ALA A 199 11.33 2.56 32.38
CA ALA A 199 11.40 2.58 30.93
C ALA A 199 11.41 4.02 30.41
N ALA A 200 12.02 4.22 29.25
CA ALA A 200 12.02 5.47 28.51
C ALA A 200 11.30 5.30 27.16
N PHE A 201 10.49 6.30 26.80
CA PHE A 201 9.66 6.30 25.61
C PHE A 201 9.98 7.53 24.76
N VAL A 202 10.50 7.32 23.56
CA VAL A 202 10.66 8.35 22.54
C VAL A 202 9.40 8.35 21.68
N ILE A 203 8.51 9.30 21.96
CA ILE A 203 7.13 9.38 21.46
C ILE A 203 7.08 10.05 20.08
N SER A 204 8.00 10.97 19.83
CA SER A 204 8.10 11.73 18.59
C SER A 204 9.51 12.32 18.46
N ASP A 205 9.78 13.01 17.34
CA ASP A 205 11.08 13.64 17.10
C ASP A 205 11.46 14.57 18.26
N PRO A 206 12.60 14.34 18.95
CA PRO A 206 13.05 15.20 20.03
C PRO A 206 13.50 16.57 19.50
N VAL A 207 13.30 17.61 20.30
CA VAL A 207 13.56 19.01 19.92
C VAL A 207 14.99 19.40 20.22
N ASP A 208 15.54 18.91 21.33
CA ASP A 208 16.85 19.31 21.85
C ASP A 208 17.75 18.08 22.00
N TRP A 209 18.29 17.63 20.86
CA TRP A 209 19.05 16.38 20.80
C TRP A 209 20.22 16.34 21.77
N GLY A 210 20.87 17.48 22.03
CA GLY A 210 22.00 17.53 22.96
C GLY A 210 21.60 17.15 24.39
N ARG A 211 20.56 17.77 24.92
CA ARG A 211 20.02 17.43 26.25
C ARG A 211 19.39 16.06 26.27
N ASP A 212 18.57 15.75 25.27
CA ASP A 212 17.81 14.50 25.24
C ASP A 212 18.74 13.29 25.15
N ILE A 213 19.83 13.36 24.37
CA ILE A 213 20.86 12.32 24.32
C ILE A 213 21.61 12.23 25.66
N GLN A 214 22.06 13.35 26.23
CA GLN A 214 22.79 13.36 27.50
C GLN A 214 21.96 12.69 28.61
N VAL A 215 20.74 13.17 28.82
CA VAL A 215 19.85 12.69 29.89
C VAL A 215 19.42 11.23 29.65
N LEU A 216 19.13 10.83 28.41
CA LEU A 216 18.86 9.43 28.09
C LEU A 216 20.07 8.55 28.38
N CYS A 217 21.29 8.94 27.98
CA CYS A 217 22.50 8.20 28.32
C CYS A 217 22.66 8.05 29.84
N ASP A 218 22.43 9.12 30.61
CA ASP A 218 22.53 9.06 32.07
C ASP A 218 21.50 8.09 32.68
N ILE A 219 20.24 8.11 32.22
CA ILE A 219 19.20 7.16 32.63
C ILE A 219 19.58 5.73 32.26
N LEU A 220 20.02 5.52 31.02
CA LEU A 220 20.24 4.18 30.45
C LEU A 220 21.48 3.51 31.06
N THR A 221 22.54 4.27 31.34
CA THR A 221 23.78 3.75 31.94
C THR A 221 23.67 3.56 33.45
N SER A 222 22.90 4.40 34.14
CA SER A 222 22.71 4.30 35.59
C SER A 222 21.66 3.26 36.00
N GLY A 223 20.93 2.70 35.05
CA GLY A 223 19.79 1.84 35.33
C GLY A 223 18.57 2.60 35.84
N GLY A 224 18.42 3.88 35.52
CA GLY A 224 17.21 4.64 35.78
C GLY A 224 17.31 5.73 36.85
N VAL A 225 18.49 6.01 37.40
CA VAL A 225 18.73 7.12 38.34
C VAL A 225 20.07 7.78 38.00
N PRO A 226 20.09 8.91 37.29
CA PRO A 226 21.30 9.63 36.91
C PRO A 226 22.29 9.76 38.06
N GLY A 227 23.55 9.40 37.81
CA GLY A 227 24.62 9.42 38.79
C GLY A 227 24.85 8.11 39.57
N GLU A 228 23.90 7.16 39.55
CA GLU A 228 24.15 5.81 40.08
C GLU A 228 25.09 5.01 39.15
N LYS A 229 25.95 4.17 39.74
CA LYS A 229 26.87 3.29 39.00
C LYS A 229 26.30 1.87 38.92
N ASN A 230 26.53 1.19 37.79
CA ASN A 230 26.28 -0.25 37.57
C ASN A 230 24.81 -0.70 37.54
N GLY A 231 23.92 0.06 36.90
CA GLY A 231 22.54 -0.36 36.67
C GLY A 231 22.35 -1.13 35.36
N HIS A 232 21.39 -2.06 35.32
CA HIS A 232 20.92 -2.65 34.07
C HIS A 232 20.11 -1.61 33.26
N GLN A 233 20.35 -1.56 31.96
CA GLN A 233 19.68 -0.62 31.06
C GLN A 233 18.15 -0.76 31.16
N PRO A 234 17.41 0.31 31.49
CA PRO A 234 15.97 0.31 31.38
C PRO A 234 15.55 0.12 29.91
N PRO A 235 14.43 -0.56 29.64
CA PRO A 235 13.87 -0.65 28.31
C PRO A 235 13.67 0.73 27.66
N LEU A 236 14.10 0.85 26.40
CA LEU A 236 13.95 2.04 25.58
C LEU A 236 13.04 1.72 24.39
N TYR A 237 11.98 2.52 24.23
CA TYR A 237 10.99 2.34 23.17
C TYR A 237 10.95 3.56 22.24
N PHE A 238 11.01 3.32 20.93
CA PHE A 238 10.83 4.34 19.90
C PHE A 238 9.49 4.15 19.21
N ALA A 239 8.77 5.24 18.97
CA ALA A 239 7.48 5.22 18.26
C ALA A 239 7.60 4.91 16.75
N ALA A 240 8.78 5.08 16.16
CA ALA A 240 9.11 4.92 14.74
C ALA A 240 10.64 4.95 14.53
N ASP A 241 11.12 4.51 13.37
CA ASP A 241 12.55 4.49 13.02
C ASP A 241 12.84 5.15 11.66
N ASP A 242 12.03 6.13 11.28
CA ASP A 242 12.21 6.80 9.99
C ASP A 242 13.47 7.67 10.01
N LEU A 243 14.42 7.37 9.13
CA LEU A 243 15.61 8.20 8.96
C LEU A 243 15.23 9.59 8.44
N GLN A 244 14.29 9.65 7.49
CA GLN A 244 13.91 10.85 6.76
C GLN A 244 12.40 10.90 6.52
N TYR A 245 11.86 12.12 6.49
CA TYR A 245 10.47 12.38 6.15
C TYR A 245 10.31 13.68 5.34
N GLN A 246 9.20 13.81 4.62
CA GLN A 246 8.89 15.01 3.84
C GLN A 246 8.16 16.05 4.70
N ALA A 247 8.87 17.11 5.10
CA ALA A 247 8.29 18.28 5.77
C ALA A 247 7.86 19.38 4.77
N ALA A 248 7.59 20.59 5.29
CA ALA A 248 7.32 21.78 4.47
C ALA A 248 8.52 22.22 3.61
N PHE A 249 9.74 21.93 4.05
CA PHE A 249 10.96 22.29 3.32
C PHE A 249 11.11 21.46 2.03
N PRO A 250 11.68 21.99 0.93
CA PRO A 250 11.75 21.27 -0.35
C PRO A 250 12.49 19.94 -0.32
N SER A 251 13.52 19.81 0.53
CA SER A 251 14.25 18.57 0.76
C SER A 251 13.87 17.90 2.08
N GLU A 252 13.99 16.58 2.09
CA GLU A 252 13.67 15.70 3.21
C GLU A 252 14.39 16.09 4.49
N ARG A 253 13.69 15.98 5.63
CA ARG A 253 14.22 16.29 6.96
C ARG A 253 14.54 15.01 7.70
N LEU A 254 15.50 15.09 8.62
CA LEU A 254 15.84 13.99 9.51
C LEU A 254 14.69 13.73 10.48
N GLY A 255 14.30 12.47 10.62
CA GLY A 255 13.29 12.01 11.56
C GLY A 255 13.89 11.35 12.80
N MET A 256 13.02 10.71 13.56
CA MET A 256 13.36 10.03 14.81
C MET A 256 14.39 8.89 14.64
N GLY A 257 14.46 8.23 13.48
CA GLY A 257 15.50 7.23 13.21
C GLY A 257 16.90 7.84 13.19
N ALA A 258 17.05 9.09 12.73
CA ALA A 258 18.33 9.79 12.81
C ALA A 258 18.70 10.11 14.26
N PHE A 259 17.74 10.51 15.09
CA PHE A 259 17.96 10.69 16.53
C PHE A 259 18.36 9.38 17.22
N ARG A 260 17.68 8.27 16.89
CA ARG A 260 18.03 6.93 17.40
C ARG A 260 19.47 6.56 17.07
N ILE A 261 19.89 6.75 15.82
CA ILE A 261 21.28 6.48 15.39
C ILE A 261 22.27 7.34 16.17
N ALA A 262 21.97 8.62 16.39
CA ALA A 262 22.82 9.52 17.17
C ALA A 262 22.94 9.06 18.63
N LEU A 263 21.81 8.73 19.27
CA LEU A 263 21.78 8.20 20.64
C LEU A 263 22.56 6.89 20.75
N GLU A 264 22.30 5.93 19.86
CA GLU A 264 22.99 4.64 19.82
C GLU A 264 24.50 4.82 19.66
N SER A 265 24.93 5.70 18.75
CA SER A 265 26.34 5.97 18.51
C SER A 265 27.04 6.56 19.73
N VAL A 266 26.41 7.56 20.38
CA VAL A 266 26.95 8.18 21.59
C VAL A 266 26.97 7.19 22.75
N PHE A 267 25.85 6.48 22.98
CA PHE A 267 25.73 5.48 24.04
C PHE A 267 26.81 4.40 23.89
N ASN A 268 26.92 3.75 22.73
CA ASN A 268 27.90 2.67 22.52
C ASN A 268 29.34 3.17 22.73
N ARG A 269 29.65 4.39 22.26
CA ARG A 269 31.01 4.95 22.38
C ARG A 269 31.40 5.30 23.81
N ILE A 270 30.44 5.67 24.66
CA ILE A 270 30.67 5.88 26.10
C ILE A 270 31.06 4.56 26.79
N HIS A 271 30.54 3.42 26.31
CA HIS A 271 30.78 2.09 26.88
C HIS A 271 31.99 1.36 26.27
N ASP A 272 32.43 1.73 25.05
CA ASP A 272 33.65 1.24 24.37
C ASP A 272 34.97 1.73 25.02
N LYS A 273 35.16 1.56 26.33
CA LYS A 273 36.45 1.84 26.96
C LYS A 273 37.44 0.70 26.67
N PRO A 274 38.70 0.99 26.27
CA PRO A 274 39.72 -0.04 26.05
C PRO A 274 39.91 -0.89 27.31
N PRO A 275 40.31 -2.17 27.19
CA PRO A 275 40.56 -3.01 28.35
C PRO A 275 41.60 -2.39 29.30
N PRO A 276 41.43 -2.52 30.63
CA PRO A 276 42.49 -2.17 31.55
C PRO A 276 43.72 -3.05 31.23
N PRO A 277 44.95 -2.55 31.43
CA PRO A 277 46.18 -3.26 31.07
C PRO A 277 46.51 -4.48 31.96
N SER A 278 45.54 -5.05 32.68
CA SER A 278 45.74 -6.11 33.68
C SER A 278 44.78 -7.30 33.46
N PRO A 279 45.28 -8.56 33.43
CA PRO A 279 44.47 -9.76 33.20
C PRO A 279 43.50 -10.14 34.33
N LEU A 280 43.46 -9.43 35.46
CA LEU A 280 42.78 -9.88 36.69
C LEU A 280 41.47 -9.15 37.03
N SER A 281 40.85 -8.44 36.10
CA SER A 281 39.52 -7.83 36.30
C SER A 281 38.57 -8.23 35.18
N TRP A 282 37.86 -9.35 35.36
CA TRP A 282 36.99 -9.94 34.34
C TRP A 282 35.49 -9.74 34.59
N CYS A 283 35.07 -8.71 35.33
CA CYS A 283 33.64 -8.37 35.45
C CYS A 283 33.33 -7.02 34.79
N ARG A 284 33.31 -6.98 33.45
CA ARG A 284 32.65 -5.89 32.71
C ARG A 284 31.19 -6.30 32.46
N ILE A 285 30.26 -5.61 33.11
CA ILE A 285 28.81 -5.81 32.95
C ILE A 285 28.27 -5.02 31.73
N HIS A 286 29.08 -4.14 31.13
CA HIS A 286 28.64 -3.14 30.15
C HIS A 286 29.16 -3.32 28.72
N ASP A 287 29.42 -4.55 28.27
CA ASP A 287 29.84 -4.86 26.89
C ASP A 287 28.66 -5.00 25.90
N LYS A 288 27.49 -4.42 26.21
CA LYS A 288 26.29 -4.56 25.38
C LYS A 288 25.95 -3.26 24.65
N PRO A 289 25.68 -3.31 23.33
CA PRO A 289 25.20 -2.16 22.59
C PRO A 289 23.82 -1.71 23.11
N LEU A 290 23.43 -0.47 22.80
CA LEU A 290 22.12 0.08 23.16
C LEU A 290 20.99 -0.89 22.79
N GLU A 291 20.26 -1.38 23.79
CA GLU A 291 19.08 -2.21 23.57
C GLU A 291 17.84 -1.33 23.41
N TYR A 292 17.12 -1.43 22.31
CA TYR A 292 15.88 -0.67 22.11
C TYR A 292 14.85 -1.46 21.31
N THR A 293 13.59 -1.04 21.39
CA THR A 293 12.50 -1.56 20.57
C THR A 293 11.84 -0.43 19.81
N SER A 294 11.79 -0.53 18.48
CA SER A 294 11.06 0.42 17.65
C SER A 294 9.70 -0.12 17.23
N PHE A 295 8.71 0.75 17.28
CA PHE A 295 7.40 0.61 16.68
C PHE A 295 7.35 1.41 15.38
N GLY A 296 6.14 1.73 14.91
CA GLY A 296 5.91 2.43 13.66
C GLY A 296 6.04 1.52 12.43
N LYS A 297 5.58 2.03 11.29
CA LYS A 297 5.85 1.44 9.98
C LYS A 297 7.37 1.40 9.75
N PRO A 298 7.94 0.38 9.10
CA PRO A 298 7.28 -0.70 8.37
C PRO A 298 6.86 -1.92 9.24
N ASN A 299 6.86 -1.84 10.57
CA ASN A 299 6.57 -3.01 11.42
C ASN A 299 5.16 -3.60 11.12
N PRO A 300 5.04 -4.89 10.74
CA PRO A 300 3.76 -5.52 10.43
C PRO A 300 2.72 -5.46 11.55
N PHE A 301 3.16 -5.37 12.81
CA PHE A 301 2.28 -5.23 13.96
C PHE A 301 1.39 -3.99 13.85
N VAL A 302 1.92 -2.89 13.32
CA VAL A 302 1.20 -1.62 13.17
C VAL A 302 0.06 -1.75 12.14
N PHE A 303 0.28 -2.51 11.07
CA PHE A 303 -0.73 -2.79 10.05
C PHE A 303 -1.84 -3.72 10.59
N LYS A 304 -1.49 -4.73 11.38
CA LYS A 304 -2.49 -5.60 12.04
C LYS A 304 -3.38 -4.82 13.02
N ASN A 305 -2.78 -3.87 13.76
CA ASN A 305 -3.55 -2.98 14.64
C ASN A 305 -4.48 -2.07 13.82
N ALA A 306 -3.99 -1.50 12.71
CA ALA A 306 -4.80 -0.71 11.80
C ALA A 306 -5.99 -1.50 11.22
N GLU A 307 -5.77 -2.75 10.81
CA GLU A 307 -6.83 -3.65 10.35
C GLU A 307 -7.90 -3.89 11.43
N THR A 308 -7.48 -4.14 12.67
CA THR A 308 -8.39 -4.33 13.81
C THR A 308 -9.25 -3.08 14.04
N ILE A 309 -8.62 -1.90 14.02
CA ILE A 309 -9.31 -0.61 14.20
C ILE A 309 -10.27 -0.33 13.05
N LEU A 310 -9.88 -0.61 11.81
CA LEU A 310 -10.77 -0.52 10.65
C LEU A 310 -11.99 -1.44 10.82
N GLY A 311 -11.80 -2.65 11.34
CA GLY A 311 -12.91 -3.57 11.62
C GLY A 311 -13.88 -3.03 12.65
N HIS A 312 -13.39 -2.44 13.75
CA HIS A 312 -14.23 -1.77 14.75
C HIS A 312 -14.95 -0.53 14.20
N LEU A 313 -14.29 0.23 13.30
CA LEU A 313 -14.93 1.35 12.61
C LEU A 313 -16.09 0.87 11.74
N VAL A 314 -15.90 -0.19 10.94
CA VAL A 314 -16.98 -0.78 10.12
C VAL A 314 -18.14 -1.26 10.99
N GLN A 315 -17.85 -1.89 12.12
CA GLN A 315 -18.88 -2.34 13.04
C GLN A 315 -19.71 -1.19 13.63
N SER A 316 -19.05 -0.05 13.91
CA SER A 316 -19.73 1.15 14.39
C SER A 316 -20.63 1.80 13.31
N LEU A 317 -20.28 1.62 12.04
CA LEU A 317 -21.05 2.12 10.89
C LEU A 317 -22.24 1.21 10.52
N CYS A 318 -22.04 -0.10 10.63
CA CYS A 318 -23.05 -1.13 10.37
C CYS A 318 -23.21 -2.02 11.60
N PRO A 319 -24.05 -1.64 12.60
CA PRO A 319 -24.34 -2.47 13.76
C PRO A 319 -25.21 -3.68 13.37
N GLY A 320 -24.61 -4.64 12.67
CA GLY A 320 -25.17 -5.95 12.40
C GLY A 320 -24.63 -6.96 13.41
N ASN A 321 -25.51 -7.76 14.02
CA ASN A 321 -25.16 -8.76 15.04
C ASN A 321 -24.46 -10.00 14.43
N ALA A 322 -23.21 -9.88 13.99
CA ALA A 322 -22.38 -11.05 13.68
C ALA A 322 -21.62 -11.47 14.95
N ARG A 323 -22.13 -12.48 15.65
CA ARG A 323 -21.49 -13.09 16.83
C ARG A 323 -20.70 -14.33 16.40
N THR A 324 -19.50 -14.49 16.94
CA THR A 324 -18.71 -15.73 16.83
C THR A 324 -19.33 -16.86 17.67
N GLU A 325 -18.91 -18.11 17.45
CA GLU A 325 -19.33 -19.27 18.25
C GLU A 325 -19.03 -19.12 19.76
N ASN A 326 -18.08 -18.24 20.12
CA ASN A 326 -17.70 -17.93 21.50
C ASN A 326 -18.44 -16.71 22.09
N GLY A 327 -19.38 -16.10 21.37
CA GLY A 327 -20.13 -14.93 21.85
C GLY A 327 -19.42 -13.58 21.66
N ASP A 328 -18.16 -13.57 21.21
CA ASP A 328 -17.44 -12.36 20.84
C ASP A 328 -17.92 -11.81 19.50
N LEU A 329 -17.88 -10.49 19.33
CA LEU A 329 -18.23 -9.84 18.07
C LEU A 329 -17.19 -10.20 17.00
N ALA A 330 -17.63 -10.81 15.90
CA ALA A 330 -16.73 -11.15 14.79
C ALA A 330 -16.30 -9.87 14.07
N LEU A 331 -15.00 -9.56 14.05
CA LEU A 331 -14.52 -8.43 13.23
C LEU A 331 -14.79 -8.73 11.75
N PRO A 332 -15.28 -7.74 10.98
CA PRO A 332 -15.48 -7.92 9.56
C PRO A 332 -14.14 -8.17 8.87
N SER A 333 -14.09 -9.23 8.06
CA SER A 333 -12.91 -9.57 7.27
C SER A 333 -12.88 -8.72 5.99
N PHE A 334 -11.80 -7.97 5.80
CA PHE A 334 -11.57 -7.21 4.58
C PHE A 334 -11.04 -8.11 3.46
N LYS A 335 -11.57 -7.94 2.25
CA LYS A 335 -10.98 -8.55 1.04
C LYS A 335 -9.73 -7.79 0.59
N THR A 336 -9.68 -6.49 0.90
CA THR A 336 -8.62 -5.60 0.42
C THR A 336 -8.43 -4.43 1.38
N LEU A 337 -7.20 -4.14 1.76
CA LEU A 337 -6.83 -2.95 2.52
C LEU A 337 -5.77 -2.17 1.75
N TYR A 338 -6.01 -0.89 1.50
CA TYR A 338 -5.05 -0.05 0.77
C TYR A 338 -4.23 0.79 1.75
N MET A 339 -2.92 0.62 1.76
CA MET A 339 -1.96 1.55 2.37
C MET A 339 -1.53 2.57 1.32
N ILE A 340 -1.93 3.83 1.50
CA ILE A 340 -1.56 4.95 0.61
C ILE A 340 -0.43 5.72 1.28
N GLY A 341 0.78 5.63 0.70
CA GLY A 341 2.02 6.15 1.28
C GLY A 341 2.88 6.91 0.27
N ASP A 342 3.93 7.57 0.73
CA ASP A 342 4.93 8.26 -0.11
C ASP A 342 6.33 7.67 0.06
N ASN A 343 6.56 6.82 1.07
CA ASN A 343 7.86 6.28 1.39
C ASN A 343 7.94 4.76 1.14
N PRO A 344 8.72 4.29 0.13
CA PRO A 344 8.81 2.88 -0.22
C PRO A 344 9.38 2.01 0.91
N PHE A 345 10.33 2.54 1.69
CA PHE A 345 10.99 1.81 2.78
C PHE A 345 10.14 1.71 4.04
N VAL A 346 9.01 2.42 4.09
CA VAL A 346 8.15 2.53 5.28
C VAL A 346 6.75 2.02 4.95
N ASP A 347 6.04 2.68 4.04
CA ASP A 347 4.64 2.38 3.73
C ASP A 347 4.49 1.14 2.86
N VAL A 348 5.22 1.11 1.73
CA VAL A 348 5.14 0.00 0.77
C VAL A 348 5.73 -1.27 1.38
N LYS A 349 6.95 -1.18 1.91
CA LYS A 349 7.58 -2.28 2.64
C LYS A 349 6.69 -2.79 3.77
N GLY A 350 6.08 -1.90 4.56
CA GLY A 350 5.22 -2.28 5.67
C GLY A 350 3.97 -3.04 5.23
N ALA A 351 3.28 -2.56 4.19
CA ALA A 351 2.13 -3.25 3.61
C ALA A 351 2.50 -4.62 3.02
N GLN A 352 3.63 -4.71 2.30
CA GLN A 352 4.13 -5.97 1.76
C GLN A 352 4.48 -6.99 2.85
N GLN A 353 5.10 -6.53 3.94
CA GLN A 353 5.45 -7.40 5.07
C GLN A 353 4.23 -7.82 5.90
N ALA A 354 3.21 -6.96 5.99
CA ALA A 354 1.93 -7.32 6.59
C ALA A 354 1.21 -8.40 5.77
N GLY A 355 1.37 -8.36 4.44
CA GLY A 355 0.78 -9.32 3.51
C GLY A 355 -0.73 -9.15 3.37
N TYR A 356 -1.40 -10.13 2.75
CA TYR A 356 -2.84 -10.09 2.54
C TYR A 356 -3.61 -9.84 3.86
N PRO A 357 -4.60 -8.92 3.89
CA PRO A 357 -5.25 -8.26 2.74
C PRO A 357 -4.64 -6.92 2.30
N TRP A 358 -3.43 -6.57 2.71
CA TRP A 358 -2.81 -5.28 2.41
C TRP A 358 -2.26 -5.17 0.98
N PHE A 359 -2.55 -4.02 0.36
CA PHE A 359 -2.02 -3.55 -0.91
C PHE A 359 -1.49 -2.13 -0.72
N SER A 360 -0.42 -1.79 -1.41
CA SER A 360 0.30 -0.54 -1.30
C SER A 360 0.06 0.35 -2.52
N ILE A 361 -0.25 1.62 -2.29
CA ILE A 361 -0.35 2.65 -3.32
C ILE A 361 0.70 3.71 -2.98
N LEU A 362 1.66 3.91 -3.89
CA LEU A 362 2.74 4.87 -3.71
C LEU A 362 2.43 6.17 -4.43
N THR A 363 2.35 7.24 -3.66
CA THR A 363 2.21 8.62 -4.14
C THR A 363 3.59 9.20 -4.48
N ARG A 364 3.57 10.28 -5.26
CA ARG A 364 4.79 10.98 -5.72
C ARG A 364 4.94 12.38 -5.12
N THR A 365 4.19 12.64 -4.07
CA THR A 365 4.03 13.97 -3.47
C THR A 365 4.92 14.15 -2.24
N GLY A 366 5.70 13.14 -1.88
CA GLY A 366 6.51 13.13 -0.67
C GLY A 366 7.97 12.74 -0.93
N VAL A 367 8.48 11.78 -0.15
CA VAL A 367 9.82 11.19 -0.22
C VAL A 367 10.06 10.58 -1.61
N PHE A 368 9.15 9.71 -2.06
CA PHE A 368 9.25 9.18 -3.42
C PHE A 368 8.77 10.19 -4.47
N ARG A 369 9.57 10.42 -5.52
CA ARG A 369 9.27 11.37 -6.60
C ARG A 369 9.57 10.84 -8.00
N GLN A 370 10.08 9.62 -8.12
CA GLN A 370 10.50 9.06 -9.40
C GLN A 370 9.29 8.72 -10.29
N ARG A 371 9.51 8.66 -11.61
CA ARG A 371 8.48 8.33 -12.60
C ARG A 371 8.17 6.84 -12.70
N GLU A 372 9.15 6.00 -12.43
CA GLU A 372 8.98 4.55 -12.43
C GLU A 372 8.57 4.07 -11.04
N ASN A 373 8.26 2.78 -10.89
CA ASN A 373 8.01 2.21 -9.57
C ASN A 373 9.34 2.04 -8.81
N HIS A 374 9.32 2.01 -7.48
CA HIS A 374 10.57 1.83 -6.72
C HIS A 374 11.14 0.43 -6.97
N THR A 375 12.44 0.34 -7.26
CA THR A 375 13.09 -0.89 -7.72
C THR A 375 13.09 -2.00 -6.66
N GLN A 376 13.36 -1.67 -5.40
CA GLN A 376 13.43 -2.64 -4.31
C GLN A 376 12.08 -2.92 -3.64
N TYR A 377 11.19 -1.93 -3.65
CA TYR A 377 9.89 -1.97 -2.95
C TYR A 377 8.81 -1.40 -3.87
N PRO A 378 8.47 -2.10 -4.97
CA PRO A 378 7.48 -1.63 -5.92
C PRO A 378 6.10 -1.65 -5.28
N ALA A 379 5.36 -0.55 -5.39
CA ALA A 379 3.98 -0.50 -4.92
C ALA A 379 3.06 -1.33 -5.82
N ASP A 380 1.94 -1.77 -5.26
CA ASP A 380 0.90 -2.47 -5.99
C ASP A 380 0.27 -1.51 -7.00
N VAL A 381 0.61 -1.71 -8.26
CA VAL A 381 0.10 -0.88 -9.34
C VAL A 381 -1.37 -1.28 -9.54
N GLU A 382 -2.32 -0.57 -8.93
CA GLU A 382 -3.66 -0.52 -9.50
C GLU A 382 -3.53 0.23 -10.83
N GLU A 383 -3.53 -0.54 -11.91
CA GLU A 383 -3.32 -0.07 -13.27
C GLU A 383 -4.37 0.99 -13.61
N THR A 384 -3.91 2.22 -13.80
CA THR A 384 -4.79 3.31 -14.22
C THR A 384 -5.20 3.08 -15.67
N VAL A 385 -6.41 3.49 -16.05
CA VAL A 385 -6.92 3.46 -17.44
C VAL A 385 -5.87 4.01 -18.43
N GLU A 386 -5.11 5.02 -18.02
CA GLU A 386 -4.05 5.64 -18.82
C GLU A 386 -2.88 4.69 -19.14
N LYS A 387 -2.47 3.86 -18.18
CA LYS A 387 -1.44 2.83 -18.43
C LYS A 387 -1.98 1.79 -19.41
N VAL A 388 -3.21 1.32 -19.20
CA VAL A 388 -3.83 0.38 -20.14
C VAL A 388 -3.90 1.00 -21.54
N LYS A 389 -4.25 2.28 -21.67
CA LYS A 389 -4.23 2.99 -22.97
C LYS A 389 -2.85 3.04 -23.61
N GLN A 390 -1.79 3.30 -22.84
CA GLN A 390 -0.41 3.29 -23.35
C GLN A 390 0.00 1.91 -23.88
N GLU A 391 -0.35 0.85 -23.16
CA GLU A 391 -0.10 -0.53 -23.61
C GLU A 391 -0.90 -0.84 -24.88
N LEU A 392 -2.13 -0.32 -25.02
CA LEU A 392 -2.98 -0.48 -26.21
C LEU A 392 -2.44 0.22 -27.47
N GLU A 393 -1.65 1.29 -27.34
CA GLU A 393 -1.13 2.07 -28.48
C GLU A 393 -0.11 1.29 -29.33
N GLN A 394 0.66 0.39 -28.69
CA GLN A 394 1.69 -0.42 -29.34
C GLN A 394 1.34 -1.92 -29.33
N CYS A 395 0.08 -2.26 -29.09
CA CYS A 395 -0.36 -3.65 -29.01
C CYS A 395 -0.77 -4.17 -30.39
N HIS A 396 -0.33 -5.39 -30.73
CA HIS A 396 -0.81 -6.12 -31.91
C HIS A 396 -1.88 -7.15 -31.53
N LEU A 397 -1.82 -7.72 -30.32
CA LEU A 397 -2.79 -8.69 -29.83
C LEU A 397 -3.04 -8.50 -28.33
N ILE A 398 -4.32 -8.52 -27.95
CA ILE A 398 -4.74 -8.55 -26.54
C ILE A 398 -5.46 -9.86 -26.29
N ALA A 399 -5.03 -10.62 -25.30
CA ALA A 399 -5.70 -11.84 -24.86
C ALA A 399 -6.19 -11.72 -23.41
N GLY A 400 -7.44 -12.13 -23.18
CA GLY A 400 -7.98 -12.33 -21.85
C GLY A 400 -7.69 -13.76 -21.36
N ILE A 401 -7.21 -13.86 -20.12
CA ILE A 401 -6.90 -15.11 -19.44
C ILE A 401 -7.76 -15.18 -18.19
N ALA A 402 -8.50 -16.27 -18.00
CA ALA A 402 -9.22 -16.47 -16.75
C ALA A 402 -8.23 -16.56 -15.58
N TYR A 403 -8.47 -15.78 -14.52
CA TYR A 403 -7.61 -15.66 -13.36
C TYR A 403 -8.33 -16.19 -12.12
N LYS A 404 -8.10 -17.46 -11.79
CA LYS A 404 -8.66 -18.13 -10.60
C LYS A 404 -7.61 -19.02 -9.93
N GLY A 405 -7.28 -18.70 -8.68
CA GLY A 405 -6.44 -19.55 -7.83
C GLY A 405 -4.92 -19.50 -8.08
N LEU A 406 -4.40 -18.50 -8.80
CA LEU A 406 -2.96 -18.32 -9.00
C LEU A 406 -2.30 -17.64 -7.78
N THR A 407 -1.21 -18.21 -7.28
CA THR A 407 -0.38 -17.61 -6.23
C THR A 407 0.61 -16.59 -6.81
N VAL A 408 1.05 -15.62 -6.00
CA VAL A 408 2.01 -14.57 -6.43
C VAL A 408 3.31 -15.16 -7.00
N LYS A 409 3.81 -16.26 -6.42
CA LYS A 409 5.02 -16.96 -6.92
C LYS A 409 4.81 -17.55 -8.31
N GLN A 410 3.69 -18.24 -8.53
CA GLN A 410 3.34 -18.80 -9.84
C GLN A 410 3.18 -17.69 -10.90
N PHE A 411 2.67 -16.52 -10.49
CA PHE A 411 2.52 -15.38 -11.38
C PHE A 411 3.86 -14.70 -11.73
N GLN A 412 4.80 -14.65 -10.78
CA GLN A 412 6.17 -14.19 -11.03
C GLN A 412 6.94 -15.14 -11.95
N ASP A 413 6.78 -16.45 -11.75
CA ASP A 413 7.36 -17.48 -12.63
C ASP A 413 6.83 -17.31 -14.06
N LEU A 414 5.52 -17.11 -14.21
CA LEU A 414 4.89 -16.88 -15.51
C LEU A 414 5.42 -15.61 -16.20
N ARG A 415 5.58 -14.50 -15.46
CA ARG A 415 6.19 -13.28 -16.01
C ARG A 415 7.63 -13.47 -16.47
N THR A 416 8.37 -14.36 -15.81
CA THR A 416 9.78 -14.63 -16.16
C THR A 416 9.89 -15.51 -17.42
N GLN A 417 8.89 -16.35 -17.70
CA GLN A 417 8.85 -17.20 -18.89
C GLN A 417 8.28 -16.49 -20.13
N LEU A 418 7.60 -15.37 -19.95
CA LEU A 418 7.08 -14.56 -21.03
C LEU A 418 8.22 -13.73 -21.66
N PRO A 419 8.23 -13.57 -22.99
CA PRO A 419 9.24 -12.74 -23.66
C PRO A 419 9.06 -11.26 -23.30
N ASP A 420 10.17 -10.51 -23.31
CA ASP A 420 10.21 -9.05 -23.02
C ASP A 420 9.28 -8.21 -23.92
N THR A 421 8.78 -8.80 -25.01
CA THR A 421 7.82 -8.19 -25.95
C THR A 421 6.36 -8.38 -25.53
N THR A 422 6.11 -8.99 -24.37
CA THR A 422 4.77 -9.25 -23.85
C THR A 422 4.59 -8.75 -22.42
N ASN A 423 3.50 -8.04 -22.19
CA ASN A 423 3.15 -7.51 -20.89
C ASN A 423 1.92 -8.23 -20.34
N LEU A 424 2.08 -8.88 -19.19
CA LEU A 424 0.98 -9.53 -18.47
C LEU A 424 0.52 -8.66 -17.30
N LEU A 425 -0.70 -8.16 -17.42
CA LEU A 425 -1.31 -7.17 -16.54
C LEU A 425 -2.60 -7.71 -15.92
N VAL A 426 -2.84 -7.41 -14.65
CA VAL A 426 -4.06 -7.86 -13.94
C VAL A 426 -4.95 -6.65 -13.71
N ALA A 427 -5.71 -6.30 -14.75
CA ALA A 427 -6.62 -5.16 -14.73
C ALA A 427 -8.08 -5.58 -14.47
N LYS A 428 -8.82 -4.78 -13.67
CA LYS A 428 -10.28 -4.92 -13.55
C LYS A 428 -10.92 -4.77 -14.93
N ASN A 429 -11.87 -5.64 -15.26
CA ASN A 429 -12.58 -5.61 -16.54
C ASN A 429 -13.20 -4.24 -16.85
N THR A 430 -13.67 -3.51 -15.83
CA THR A 430 -14.23 -2.16 -15.97
C THR A 430 -13.20 -1.11 -16.37
N LEU A 431 -11.92 -1.30 -16.02
CA LEU A 431 -10.82 -0.40 -16.42
C LEU A 431 -10.42 -0.65 -17.87
N VAL A 432 -10.32 -1.92 -18.27
CA VAL A 432 -10.05 -2.28 -19.67
C VAL A 432 -11.19 -1.86 -20.57
N LEU A 433 -12.45 -2.04 -20.15
CA LEU A 433 -13.63 -1.57 -20.89
C LEU A 433 -13.54 -0.07 -21.20
N LYS A 434 -13.21 0.75 -20.19
CA LYS A 434 -13.01 2.19 -20.37
C LYS A 434 -11.79 2.56 -21.22
N ALA A 435 -10.78 1.70 -21.27
CA ALA A 435 -9.58 1.90 -22.08
C ALA A 435 -9.83 1.55 -23.55
N ILE A 436 -10.66 0.54 -23.83
CA ILE A 436 -10.97 0.08 -25.19
C ILE A 436 -12.13 0.83 -25.86
N GLU A 437 -13.00 1.51 -25.10
CA GLU A 437 -14.09 2.34 -25.65
C GLU A 437 -13.55 3.39 -26.64
N GLY A 438 -14.05 3.35 -27.89
CA GLY A 438 -13.62 4.20 -28.99
C GLY A 438 -12.39 3.71 -29.75
N THR A 439 -11.88 2.50 -29.49
CA THR A 439 -10.68 1.94 -30.16
C THR A 439 -11.00 0.69 -30.99
N LYS A 440 -10.01 0.21 -31.76
CA LYS A 440 -10.09 -1.04 -32.53
C LYS A 440 -10.29 -2.30 -31.67
N TRP A 441 -10.14 -2.18 -30.34
CA TRP A 441 -10.18 -3.29 -29.38
C TRP A 441 -11.55 -3.50 -28.73
N GLU A 442 -12.58 -2.74 -29.13
CA GLU A 442 -13.95 -2.88 -28.59
C GLU A 442 -14.53 -4.29 -28.73
N ALA A 443 -14.05 -5.06 -29.70
CA ALA A 443 -14.48 -6.43 -29.94
C ALA A 443 -14.20 -7.38 -28.75
N LEU A 444 -13.39 -6.95 -27.76
CA LEU A 444 -13.05 -7.71 -26.55
C LEU A 444 -14.15 -7.69 -25.46
N LYS A 445 -15.21 -6.87 -25.62
CA LYS A 445 -16.34 -6.76 -24.68
C LYS A 445 -16.94 -8.10 -24.21
N PRO A 446 -17.08 -9.15 -25.05
CA PRO A 446 -17.67 -10.42 -24.62
C PRO A 446 -16.86 -11.19 -23.55
N CYS A 447 -15.54 -11.01 -23.51
CA CYS A 447 -14.64 -11.70 -22.57
C CYS A 447 -14.57 -11.07 -21.18
N MET A 448 -15.25 -9.94 -20.98
CA MET A 448 -15.15 -9.13 -19.76
C MET A 448 -16.00 -9.65 -18.58
N LYS A 449 -16.26 -10.96 -18.52
CA LYS A 449 -16.99 -11.62 -17.43
C LYS A 449 -16.04 -12.46 -16.60
N GLY A 450 -16.09 -12.30 -15.26
CA GLY A 450 -15.22 -13.02 -14.33
C GLY A 450 -13.92 -12.25 -13.99
N MET A 451 -13.00 -12.91 -13.29
CA MET A 451 -11.67 -12.37 -13.01
C MET A 451 -10.76 -12.69 -14.19
N ASN A 452 -10.22 -11.67 -14.86
CA ASN A 452 -9.32 -11.84 -16.00
C ASN A 452 -7.96 -11.19 -15.73
N ALA A 453 -6.90 -11.85 -16.21
CA ALA A 453 -5.62 -11.22 -16.52
C ALA A 453 -5.59 -10.90 -18.03
N TRP A 454 -4.88 -9.84 -18.39
CA TRP A 454 -4.78 -9.36 -19.77
C TRP A 454 -3.33 -9.46 -20.22
N LEU A 455 -3.12 -10.18 -21.32
CA LEU A 455 -1.84 -10.31 -21.99
C LEU A 455 -1.82 -9.35 -23.18
N PHE A 456 -0.91 -8.40 -23.15
CA PHE A 456 -0.63 -7.45 -24.21
C PHE A 456 0.61 -7.91 -24.97
N VAL A 457 0.48 -8.08 -26.29
CA VAL A 457 1.57 -8.52 -27.17
C VAL A 457 1.99 -7.36 -28.05
N HIS A 458 3.24 -6.92 -27.91
CA HIS A 458 3.83 -5.81 -28.69
C HIS A 458 4.69 -6.29 -29.86
N SER A 459 4.65 -7.59 -30.17
CA SER A 459 5.35 -8.20 -31.30
C SER A 459 4.38 -8.65 -32.38
N GLU A 460 4.80 -8.58 -33.64
CA GLU A 460 4.10 -9.18 -34.78
C GLU A 460 4.14 -10.73 -34.74
N GLU A 461 5.00 -11.32 -33.91
CA GLU A 461 5.14 -12.79 -33.75
C GLU A 461 4.21 -13.35 -32.68
N ILE A 462 2.91 -13.39 -32.98
CA ILE A 462 1.85 -13.85 -32.08
C ILE A 462 2.07 -15.29 -31.55
N PRO A 463 2.50 -16.28 -32.36
CA PRO A 463 2.67 -17.65 -31.87
C PRO A 463 3.78 -17.77 -30.81
N ALA A 464 4.81 -16.93 -30.89
CA ALA A 464 5.92 -16.92 -29.92
C ALA A 464 5.49 -16.35 -28.56
N ALA A 465 4.51 -15.45 -28.55
CA ALA A 465 3.94 -14.86 -27.34
C ALA A 465 2.96 -15.79 -26.59
N LEU A 466 2.22 -16.64 -27.32
CA LEU A 466 1.17 -17.49 -26.74
C LEU A 466 1.68 -18.87 -26.28
N LYS A 467 2.72 -19.42 -26.94
CA LYS A 467 3.31 -20.74 -26.61
C LYS A 467 3.82 -20.85 -25.16
N PRO A 468 4.55 -19.88 -24.58
CA PRO A 468 5.02 -19.95 -23.20
C PRO A 468 3.90 -20.12 -22.19
N TYR A 469 2.78 -19.39 -22.38
CA TYR A 469 1.61 -19.51 -21.50
C TYR A 469 0.95 -20.89 -21.60
N ARG A 470 0.80 -21.46 -22.81
CA ARG A 470 0.28 -22.83 -23.00
C ARG A 470 1.18 -23.89 -22.37
N THR A 471 2.50 -23.72 -22.45
CA THR A 471 3.46 -24.62 -21.78
C THR A 471 3.28 -24.56 -20.26
N PHE A 472 3.17 -23.35 -19.70
CA PHE A 472 2.93 -23.14 -18.27
C PHE A 472 1.59 -23.74 -17.80
N GLN A 473 0.52 -23.59 -18.59
CA GLN A 473 -0.79 -24.17 -18.31
C GLN A 473 -0.74 -25.70 -18.24
N LYS A 474 -0.01 -26.34 -19.18
CA LYS A 474 0.18 -27.80 -19.22
C LYS A 474 1.05 -28.30 -18.06
N GLU A 475 2.13 -27.60 -17.73
CA GLU A 475 3.02 -27.96 -16.60
C GLU A 475 2.32 -27.90 -15.25
N LYS A 476 1.47 -26.89 -15.03
CA LYS A 476 0.79 -26.65 -13.75
C LYS A 476 -0.61 -27.26 -13.66
N LYS A 477 -1.10 -27.92 -14.71
CA LYS A 477 -2.45 -28.53 -14.80
C LYS A 477 -3.58 -27.57 -14.42
N LEU A 478 -3.55 -26.36 -14.97
CA LEU A 478 -4.51 -25.29 -14.66
C LEU A 478 -5.66 -25.25 -15.67
N GLU A 479 -6.53 -26.26 -15.66
CA GLU A 479 -7.67 -26.35 -16.59
C GLU A 479 -8.72 -25.24 -16.39
N GLU A 480 -8.77 -24.63 -15.19
CA GLU A 480 -9.68 -23.52 -14.90
C GLU A 480 -9.18 -22.13 -15.37
N ASN A 481 -7.90 -22.02 -15.78
CA ASN A 481 -7.28 -20.78 -16.23
C ASN A 481 -6.97 -20.88 -17.73
N ASP A 482 -7.99 -20.96 -18.57
CA ASP A 482 -7.85 -20.92 -20.03
C ASP A 482 -8.07 -19.51 -20.58
N PHE A 483 -7.68 -19.31 -21.83
CA PHE A 483 -7.94 -18.05 -22.54
C PHE A 483 -9.44 -17.82 -22.68
N THR A 484 -9.94 -16.67 -22.20
CA THR A 484 -11.34 -16.28 -22.34
C THR A 484 -11.64 -15.74 -23.74
N GLY A 485 -10.62 -15.26 -24.45
CA GLY A 485 -10.64 -14.84 -25.85
C GLY A 485 -9.51 -13.87 -26.16
N ALA A 486 -9.29 -13.56 -27.45
CA ALA A 486 -8.31 -12.58 -27.89
C ALA A 486 -8.86 -11.68 -28.99
N VAL A 487 -8.27 -10.49 -29.13
CA VAL A 487 -8.49 -9.63 -30.30
C VAL A 487 -7.17 -9.45 -31.02
N PHE A 488 -7.18 -9.70 -32.32
CA PHE A 488 -6.05 -9.46 -33.23
C PHE A 488 -6.55 -8.67 -34.43
N GLU A 489 -5.88 -7.56 -34.77
CA GLU A 489 -6.27 -6.65 -35.87
C GLU A 489 -7.76 -6.23 -35.86
N GLY A 490 -8.35 -6.11 -34.67
CA GLY A 490 -9.76 -5.72 -34.50
C GLY A 490 -10.78 -6.86 -34.72
N LYS A 491 -10.33 -8.09 -34.98
CA LYS A 491 -11.19 -9.29 -35.01
C LYS A 491 -11.14 -10.02 -33.68
N PHE A 492 -12.30 -10.43 -33.20
CA PHE A 492 -12.44 -11.24 -31.99
C PHE A 492 -12.23 -12.72 -32.30
N TYR A 493 -11.47 -13.40 -31.43
CA TYR A 493 -11.20 -14.83 -31.47
C TYR A 493 -11.63 -15.46 -30.14
N GLY A 494 -12.58 -16.40 -30.21
CA GLY A 494 -13.06 -17.13 -29.03
C GLY A 494 -12.13 -18.27 -28.60
N PRO A 495 -12.47 -18.99 -27.51
CA PRO A 495 -11.69 -20.13 -27.00
C PRO A 495 -11.50 -21.25 -28.05
N ASP A 496 -12.51 -21.49 -28.89
CA ASP A 496 -12.47 -22.53 -29.94
C ASP A 496 -11.61 -22.13 -31.15
N GLU A 497 -11.47 -20.83 -31.40
CA GLU A 497 -10.72 -20.26 -32.53
C GLU A 497 -9.28 -19.90 -32.16
N PHE A 498 -8.90 -20.07 -30.88
CA PHE A 498 -7.55 -19.76 -30.39
C PHE A 498 -6.47 -20.62 -31.06
N LYS A 499 -6.82 -21.85 -31.50
CA LYS A 499 -5.94 -22.72 -32.29
C LYS A 499 -5.54 -22.10 -33.63
N ALA A 500 -6.36 -21.20 -34.19
CA ALA A 500 -6.03 -20.50 -35.43
C ALA A 500 -4.95 -19.43 -35.20
N LEU A 501 -4.96 -18.76 -34.04
CA LEU A 501 -3.93 -17.81 -33.64
C LEU A 501 -2.58 -18.50 -33.32
N GLU A 502 -2.64 -19.71 -32.76
CA GLU A 502 -1.46 -20.53 -32.47
C GLU A 502 -0.78 -21.08 -33.75
N ASN A 503 -1.56 -21.38 -34.79
CA ASN A 503 -1.10 -21.91 -36.07
C ASN A 503 -0.81 -20.83 -37.13
N LEU A 504 -0.78 -19.55 -36.74
CA LEU A 504 -0.38 -18.50 -37.67
C LEU A 504 1.07 -18.74 -38.12
N PRO A 505 1.34 -18.79 -39.43
CA PRO A 505 2.69 -19.00 -39.92
C PRO A 505 3.57 -17.83 -39.51
N THR A 506 4.76 -18.14 -39.03
CA THR A 506 5.79 -17.16 -38.69
C THR A 506 6.24 -16.40 -39.94
N ARG A 507 6.87 -15.22 -39.79
CA ARG A 507 7.37 -14.45 -40.95
C ARG A 507 8.26 -15.29 -41.87
N ALA A 508 9.12 -16.13 -41.28
CA ALA A 508 9.96 -17.06 -42.04
C ALA A 508 9.15 -18.07 -42.86
N GLU A 509 8.06 -18.59 -42.31
CA GLU A 509 7.17 -19.54 -43.00
C GLU A 509 6.32 -18.84 -44.07
N ILE A 510 5.83 -17.62 -43.83
CA ILE A 510 5.13 -16.82 -44.83
C ILE A 510 6.07 -16.49 -46.00
N TYR A 511 7.32 -16.09 -45.72
CA TYR A 511 8.31 -15.87 -46.77
C TYR A 511 8.65 -17.16 -47.51
N ALA A 512 8.75 -18.30 -46.81
CA ALA A 512 8.96 -19.61 -47.44
C ALA A 512 7.79 -20.04 -48.33
N GLN A 513 6.54 -19.78 -47.92
CA GLN A 513 5.35 -20.05 -48.73
C GLN A 513 5.27 -19.13 -49.94
N LEU A 514 5.61 -17.84 -49.80
CA LEU A 514 5.65 -16.88 -50.91
C LEU A 514 6.76 -17.25 -51.92
N LEU A 515 7.96 -17.58 -51.43
CA LEU A 515 9.06 -18.06 -52.26
C LEU A 515 8.74 -19.40 -52.93
N GLY A 516 8.03 -20.30 -52.22
CA GLY A 516 7.55 -21.56 -52.76
C GLY A 516 6.51 -21.39 -53.87
N SER A 517 5.56 -20.48 -53.69
CA SER A 517 4.53 -20.15 -54.70
C SER A 517 5.10 -19.36 -55.88
N LEU A 518 6.17 -18.58 -55.70
CA LEU A 518 6.95 -17.97 -56.79
C LEU A 518 7.82 -19.01 -57.55
N LYS A 519 8.41 -19.97 -56.83
CA LYS A 519 9.29 -21.01 -57.42
C LYS A 519 8.49 -22.10 -58.13
N GLY A 520 7.25 -22.35 -57.73
CA GLY A 520 6.36 -23.36 -58.31
C GLY A 520 6.19 -23.22 -59.84
N PRO A 521 5.73 -22.06 -60.36
CA PRO A 521 5.60 -21.83 -61.79
C PRO A 521 6.92 -21.92 -62.55
N ALA A 522 8.02 -21.39 -61.99
CA ALA A 522 9.34 -21.46 -62.61
C ALA A 522 9.83 -22.93 -62.74
N SER A 523 9.58 -23.74 -61.70
CA SER A 523 9.95 -25.16 -61.69
C SER A 523 9.06 -25.99 -62.63
N ALA A 524 7.77 -25.62 -62.76
CA ALA A 524 6.86 -26.23 -63.72
C ALA A 524 7.29 -25.95 -65.17
N VAL A 525 7.68 -24.72 -65.49
CA VAL A 525 8.18 -24.35 -66.83
C VAL A 525 9.46 -25.14 -67.17
N VAL A 526 10.43 -25.18 -66.26
CA VAL A 526 11.66 -25.98 -66.46
C VAL A 526 11.33 -27.46 -66.63
N GLY A 527 10.39 -27.99 -65.84
CA GLY A 527 9.90 -29.36 -65.98
C GLY A 527 9.28 -29.63 -67.36
N THR A 528 8.46 -28.71 -67.88
CA THR A 528 7.85 -28.85 -69.21
C THR A 528 8.85 -28.74 -70.36
N ILE A 529 9.90 -27.93 -70.23
CA ILE A 529 10.96 -27.81 -71.25
C ILE A 529 11.83 -29.08 -71.24
N GLN A 530 12.09 -29.65 -70.07
CA GLN A 530 12.91 -30.85 -69.93
C GLN A 530 12.14 -32.14 -70.24
N ALA A 531 10.80 -32.14 -70.18
CA ALA A 531 9.97 -33.33 -70.38
C ALA A 531 10.24 -34.05 -71.72
N PRO A 532 10.27 -33.39 -72.90
CA PRO A 532 10.51 -34.07 -74.17
C PRO A 532 11.87 -34.77 -74.24
N ALA A 533 12.92 -34.14 -73.70
CA ALA A 533 14.26 -34.73 -73.66
C ALA A 533 14.33 -35.92 -72.69
N ARG A 534 13.62 -35.83 -71.56
CA ARG A 534 13.57 -36.89 -70.55
C ARG A 534 12.79 -38.11 -71.05
N ASP A 535 11.67 -37.88 -71.73
CA ASP A 535 10.84 -38.92 -72.32
C ASP A 535 11.58 -39.63 -73.45
N LEU A 536 12.31 -38.89 -74.31
CA LEU A 536 13.18 -39.49 -75.32
C LEU A 536 14.25 -40.41 -74.72
N VAL A 537 14.91 -39.96 -73.64
CA VAL A 537 15.91 -40.77 -72.93
C VAL A 537 15.27 -41.99 -72.26
N MET A 538 14.06 -41.88 -71.72
CA MET A 538 13.35 -43.03 -71.16
C MET A 538 12.95 -44.05 -72.24
N VAL A 539 12.48 -43.59 -73.40
CA VAL A 539 12.16 -44.45 -74.54
C VAL A 539 13.41 -45.15 -75.07
N LEU A 540 14.53 -44.43 -75.22
CA LEU A 540 15.82 -45.00 -75.62
C LEU A 540 16.32 -46.03 -74.61
N LYS A 541 16.23 -45.75 -73.30
CA LYS A 541 16.56 -46.72 -72.25
C LYS A 541 15.66 -47.95 -72.30
N ALA A 542 14.37 -47.78 -72.51
CA ALA A 542 13.43 -48.89 -72.64
C ALA A 542 13.73 -49.75 -73.89
N TYR A 543 14.18 -49.12 -74.97
CA TYR A 543 14.62 -49.83 -76.18
C TYR A 543 15.94 -50.58 -75.98
N CYS A 544 16.96 -49.94 -75.36
CA CYS A 544 18.20 -50.63 -74.98
C CYS A 544 17.92 -51.83 -74.08
N LYS A 545 17.03 -51.68 -73.09
CA LYS A 545 16.65 -52.78 -72.20
C LYS A 545 15.96 -53.93 -72.93
N LYS A 546 15.09 -53.62 -73.91
CA LYS A 546 14.49 -54.65 -74.79
C LYS A 546 15.55 -55.40 -75.59
N LEU A 547 16.53 -54.70 -76.16
CA LEU A 547 17.62 -55.34 -76.90
C LEU A 547 18.47 -56.23 -75.99
N GLU A 548 18.77 -55.81 -74.75
CA GLU A 548 19.46 -56.63 -73.76
C GLU A 548 18.64 -57.86 -73.33
N GLU A 549 17.31 -57.73 -73.20
CA GLU A 549 16.39 -58.84 -72.90
C GLU A 549 16.24 -59.81 -74.09
N GLU A 550 16.30 -59.32 -75.34
CA GLU A 550 16.30 -60.13 -76.56
C GLU A 550 17.64 -60.84 -76.81
N GLU A 551 18.78 -60.20 -76.52
CA GLU A 551 20.11 -60.83 -76.58
C GLU A 551 20.32 -61.87 -75.47
N GLY A 552 19.76 -61.64 -74.27
CA GLY A 552 19.77 -62.62 -73.18
C GLY A 552 18.86 -63.84 -73.40
N ALA A 553 17.87 -63.74 -74.29
CA ALA A 553 17.00 -64.86 -74.68
C ALA A 553 17.56 -65.68 -75.86
N ALA A 554 18.66 -65.22 -76.49
CA ALA A 554 19.31 -65.87 -77.62
C ALA A 554 20.64 -66.59 -77.27
N GLN A 555 21.00 -66.70 -75.98
CA GLN A 555 22.14 -67.46 -75.48
C GLN A 555 21.73 -68.77 -74.79
#